data_AF-A0A0F4GCU3-F1
#
_entry.id   AF-A0A0F4GCU3-F1
#
_cell.length_a   1.000
_cell.length_b   1.000
_cell.length_c   1.000
_cell.angle_alpha   90.00
_cell.angle_beta   90.00
_cell.angle_gamma   90.00
#
_symmetry.space_group_name_H-M   'P 1'
#
loop_
_entity.id
_entity.type
_entity.pdbx_description
1 polymer ?
#
loop_
_entity_poly.entity_id
_entity_poly.type
_entity_poly.pdbx_seq_one_letter_code
_entity_poly.pdbx_strand_id
1 'polypeptide(L)'
;MATKSIRTTKEWEELVAGILLLRQVLSQPFESTKAYSKTAQDLTSSIEEVLQTPDRVTFALVGQSSSGRSATINSLLAVGDIARDGDDFGATTLTNQSFSGKLPGQRAPFLAEVSFVSRNDRWEILAGFVRDCYRNDSKKPVMIRALRSLFNDWPSCTDDEAVASLLAEAEAEDDVSIVAELMQYGDDLMEGKQSVVFSAPKPAELLEQLELYDCRPLTNDDISFLEPPAGAPHYTRELNDLRYLRDATHAIIATTVGRAIQDPAVYSHIRTMRQLGTNRLIAIVTQSGMLNDGPVQHNQRPKDRARQLQNQLADVRTEQKSLDKDLTAVPEPSPEYTTMTQRRREPMKLERAAFVEEKALRFHLRRKAVEGELKINPVPTLSISNGGHKKPAAGLPPTVFDGLYSSLEGTNIPALRRQITAFANEFRCNKMQQLVDVTIPALFDRLGVFASDEASHDEDTEHGEQNLREDLVGSLPKARRTLDGPMRNALAALGDESTSKR
;
A
#
# COMPACT_ATOMS: atom_id res chain seq x y z
N MET A 1 -11.77 -13.23 -15.74
CA MET A 1 -12.65 -12.04 -15.76
C MET A 1 -12.20 -11.12 -14.65
N ALA A 2 -12.10 -9.81 -14.90
CA ALA A 2 -11.76 -8.84 -13.85
C ALA A 2 -12.92 -8.73 -12.85
N THR A 3 -12.65 -8.89 -11.56
CA THR A 3 -13.59 -8.52 -10.49
C THR A 3 -13.83 -7.01 -10.63
N LYS A 4 -14.99 -6.60 -11.15
CA LYS A 4 -15.34 -5.17 -11.20
C LYS A 4 -15.56 -4.65 -9.79
N SER A 5 -15.26 -3.38 -9.55
CA SER A 5 -15.58 -2.71 -8.29
C SER A 5 -17.08 -2.74 -8.06
N ILE A 6 -17.54 -3.10 -6.85
CA ILE A 6 -18.98 -3.02 -6.54
C ILE A 6 -19.50 -1.58 -6.59
N ARG A 7 -18.62 -0.58 -6.48
CA ARG A 7 -19.03 0.83 -6.50
C ARG A 7 -19.61 1.29 -7.83
N THR A 8 -19.39 0.55 -8.90
CA THR A 8 -19.94 0.86 -10.23
C THR A 8 -21.26 0.14 -10.49
N THR A 9 -21.80 -0.59 -9.52
CA THR A 9 -23.09 -1.25 -9.66
C THR A 9 -24.21 -0.32 -9.19
N LYS A 10 -25.39 -0.50 -9.79
CA LYS A 10 -26.57 0.32 -9.50
C LYS A 10 -27.02 0.15 -8.04
N GLU A 11 -26.87 -1.06 -7.50
CA GLU A 11 -27.22 -1.41 -6.13
C GLU A 11 -26.36 -0.63 -5.12
N TRP A 12 -25.06 -0.47 -5.41
CA TRP A 12 -24.19 0.34 -4.56
C TRP A 12 -24.54 1.83 -4.62
N GLU A 13 -24.86 2.35 -5.80
CA GLU A 13 -25.32 3.73 -5.96
C GLU A 13 -26.63 3.99 -5.19
N GLU A 14 -27.56 3.04 -5.23
CA GLU A 14 -28.82 3.10 -4.47
C GLU A 14 -28.58 3.10 -2.95
N LEU A 15 -27.62 2.31 -2.45
CA LEU A 15 -27.25 2.31 -1.04
C LEU A 15 -26.66 3.65 -0.61
N VAL A 16 -25.74 4.21 -1.39
CA VAL A 16 -25.14 5.53 -1.11
C VAL A 16 -26.20 6.63 -1.15
N ALA A 17 -27.09 6.61 -2.15
CA ALA A 17 -28.20 7.55 -2.24
C ALA A 17 -29.16 7.42 -1.03
N GLY A 18 -29.40 6.19 -0.57
CA GLY A 18 -30.17 5.92 0.65
C GLY A 18 -29.55 6.54 1.88
N ILE A 19 -28.23 6.40 2.10
CA ILE A 19 -27.51 7.03 3.22
C ILE A 19 -27.66 8.56 3.16
N LEU A 20 -27.47 9.17 1.98
CA LEU A 20 -27.61 10.61 1.81
C LEU A 20 -29.02 11.10 2.10
N LEU A 21 -30.03 10.34 1.65
CA LEU A 21 -31.44 10.66 1.91
C LEU A 21 -31.75 10.52 3.41
N LEU A 22 -31.26 9.48 4.07
CA LEU A 22 -31.41 9.31 5.53
C LEU A 22 -30.80 10.49 6.28
N ARG A 23 -29.59 10.91 5.90
CA ARG A 23 -28.93 12.08 6.49
C ARG A 23 -29.76 13.34 6.31
N GLN A 24 -30.28 13.59 5.11
CA GLN A 24 -31.12 14.75 4.85
C GLN A 24 -32.40 14.71 5.71
N VAL A 25 -33.12 13.58 5.71
CA VAL A 25 -34.39 13.43 6.43
C VAL A 25 -34.20 13.54 7.95
N LEU A 26 -33.09 13.02 8.49
CA LEU A 26 -32.85 13.00 9.93
C LEU A 26 -32.17 14.25 10.45
N SER A 27 -31.36 14.94 9.64
CA SER A 27 -30.70 16.18 10.04
C SER A 27 -31.62 17.41 9.90
N GLN A 28 -32.63 17.37 9.01
CA GLN A 28 -33.54 18.50 8.77
C GLN A 28 -34.21 19.04 10.05
N PRO A 29 -34.75 18.22 10.96
CA PRO A 29 -35.37 18.71 12.20
C PRO A 29 -34.43 19.52 13.09
N PHE A 30 -33.12 19.34 12.98
CA PHE A 30 -32.11 19.97 13.83
C PHE A 30 -31.57 21.30 13.27
N GLU A 31 -31.92 21.69 12.04
CA GLU A 31 -31.31 22.84 11.37
C GLU A 31 -31.51 24.17 12.11
N SER A 32 -32.67 24.37 12.73
CA SER A 32 -33.06 25.59 13.44
C SER A 32 -32.65 25.61 14.92
N THR A 33 -32.44 24.45 15.54
CA THR A 33 -32.26 24.28 16.99
C THR A 33 -30.84 23.91 17.41
N LYS A 34 -30.02 23.35 16.50
CA LYS A 34 -28.62 22.99 16.78
C LYS A 34 -27.75 24.15 17.26
N ALA A 35 -28.14 25.40 17.00
CA ALA A 35 -27.39 26.56 17.45
C ALA A 35 -27.50 26.82 18.97
N TYR A 36 -28.54 26.27 19.62
CA TYR A 36 -28.90 26.66 20.99
C TYR A 36 -29.11 25.48 21.95
N SER A 37 -29.25 24.23 21.46
CA SER A 37 -29.34 23.02 22.30
C SER A 37 -28.12 22.12 22.12
N LYS A 38 -27.43 21.82 23.23
CA LYS A 38 -26.31 20.88 23.26
C LYS A 38 -26.76 19.46 22.88
N THR A 39 -27.95 19.05 23.34
CA THR A 39 -28.54 17.75 23.00
C THR A 39 -28.78 17.63 21.49
N ALA A 40 -29.30 18.70 20.86
CA ALA A 40 -29.48 18.76 19.41
C ALA A 40 -28.13 18.67 18.66
N GLN A 41 -27.06 19.31 19.17
CA GLN A 41 -25.72 19.20 18.60
C GLN A 41 -25.15 17.78 18.71
N ASP A 42 -25.31 17.14 19.87
CA ASP A 42 -24.81 15.79 20.12
C ASP A 42 -25.54 14.75 19.25
N LEU A 43 -26.87 14.90 19.08
CA LEU A 43 -27.66 14.03 18.21
C LEU A 43 -27.36 14.26 16.72
N THR A 44 -27.22 15.53 16.29
CA THR A 44 -26.80 15.85 14.92
C THR A 44 -25.43 15.24 14.64
N SER A 45 -24.46 15.39 15.56
CA SER A 45 -23.13 14.81 15.43
C SER A 45 -23.20 13.28 15.35
N SER A 46 -24.08 12.64 16.13
CA SER A 46 -24.28 11.19 16.06
C SER A 46 -24.90 10.73 14.73
N ILE A 47 -25.85 11.48 14.15
CA ILE A 47 -26.42 11.20 12.83
C ILE A 47 -25.33 11.29 11.76
N GLU A 48 -24.55 12.37 11.82
CA GLU A 48 -23.46 12.68 10.90
C GLU A 48 -22.31 11.66 10.99
N GLU A 49 -22.00 11.16 12.19
CA GLU A 49 -21.00 10.12 12.44
C GLU A 49 -21.46 8.74 11.94
N VAL A 50 -22.71 8.37 12.20
CA VAL A 50 -23.25 7.05 11.80
C VAL A 50 -23.49 6.99 10.30
N LEU A 51 -24.01 8.05 9.69
CA LEU A 51 -24.38 8.11 8.26
C LEU A 51 -23.24 8.58 7.37
N GLN A 52 -22.00 8.20 7.72
CA GLN A 52 -20.87 8.35 6.81
C GLN A 52 -20.94 7.26 5.75
N THR A 53 -20.65 7.64 4.50
CA THR A 53 -20.44 6.65 3.45
C THR A 53 -19.27 5.75 3.85
N PRO A 54 -19.35 4.42 3.64
CA PRO A 54 -18.37 3.48 4.16
C PRO A 54 -16.94 3.85 3.74
N ASP A 55 -16.05 3.70 4.72
CA ASP A 55 -14.68 4.16 4.67
C ASP A 55 -13.89 3.66 3.46
N ARG A 56 -12.88 4.44 3.14
CA ARG A 56 -11.87 4.11 2.15
C ARG A 56 -11.12 2.84 2.55
N VAL A 57 -10.92 1.94 1.59
CA VAL A 57 -10.21 0.68 1.85
C VAL A 57 -8.71 0.92 1.77
N THR A 58 -8.02 0.87 2.91
CA THR A 58 -6.57 1.06 2.98
C THR A 58 -5.85 -0.30 3.10
N PHE A 59 -4.96 -0.59 2.15
CA PHE A 59 -4.04 -1.72 2.16
C PHE A 59 -2.66 -1.25 2.62
N ALA A 60 -2.21 -1.73 3.77
CA ALA A 60 -0.84 -1.50 4.18
C ALA A 60 0.11 -2.49 3.50
N LEU A 61 1.16 -1.99 2.85
CA LEU A 61 2.19 -2.81 2.23
C LEU A 61 3.39 -2.89 3.18
N VAL A 62 3.47 -3.99 3.93
CA VAL A 62 4.47 -4.21 4.99
C VAL A 62 5.53 -5.21 4.56
N GLY A 63 6.70 -5.16 5.16
CA GLY A 63 7.84 -6.02 4.82
C GLY A 63 9.16 -5.32 5.11
N GLN A 64 10.25 -6.10 5.14
CA GLN A 64 11.59 -5.56 5.37
C GLN A 64 12.06 -4.65 4.21
N SER A 65 13.07 -3.82 4.46
CA SER A 65 13.77 -3.07 3.39
C SER A 65 14.29 -4.06 2.35
N SER A 66 14.34 -3.66 1.07
CA SER A 66 14.66 -4.53 -0.08
C SER A 66 13.66 -5.66 -0.40
N SER A 67 12.51 -5.73 0.29
CA SER A 67 11.44 -6.69 -0.07
C SER A 67 10.63 -6.29 -1.32
N GLY A 68 10.97 -5.19 -1.99
CA GLY A 68 10.32 -4.76 -3.23
C GLY A 68 8.92 -4.17 -3.04
N ARG A 69 8.65 -3.50 -1.91
CA ARG A 69 7.38 -2.85 -1.60
C ARG A 69 7.07 -1.72 -2.59
N SER A 70 7.95 -0.73 -2.69
CA SER A 70 7.80 0.40 -3.62
C SER A 70 7.66 -0.05 -5.08
N ALA A 71 8.46 -1.03 -5.52
CA ALA A 71 8.32 -1.68 -6.83
C ALA A 71 6.94 -2.31 -7.06
N THR A 72 6.35 -2.88 -6.00
CA THR A 72 5.01 -3.47 -6.05
C THR A 72 3.96 -2.37 -6.15
N ILE A 73 4.09 -1.27 -5.41
CA ILE A 73 3.20 -0.10 -5.52
C ILE A 73 3.22 0.43 -6.95
N ASN A 74 4.41 0.68 -7.53
CA ASN A 74 4.53 1.13 -8.91
C ASN A 74 3.85 0.18 -9.90
N SER A 75 4.00 -1.13 -9.69
CA SER A 75 3.37 -2.15 -10.53
C SER A 75 1.84 -2.18 -10.35
N LEU A 76 1.33 -1.93 -9.15
CA LEU A 76 -0.11 -1.88 -8.86
C LEU A 76 -0.75 -0.63 -9.44
N LEU A 77 -0.09 0.52 -9.34
CA LEU A 77 -0.61 1.79 -9.80
C LEU A 77 -0.46 1.96 -11.31
N ALA A 78 0.61 1.43 -11.91
CA ALA A 78 0.95 1.59 -13.33
C ALA A 78 1.00 3.06 -13.80
N VAL A 79 1.44 3.97 -12.92
CA VAL A 79 1.58 5.41 -13.23
C VAL A 79 3.06 5.84 -13.23
N GLY A 80 3.96 4.88 -13.48
CA GLY A 80 5.41 5.09 -13.45
C GLY A 80 6.03 4.83 -12.08
N ASP A 81 7.28 5.23 -11.90
CA ASP A 81 8.04 5.07 -10.66
C ASP A 81 7.67 6.15 -9.63
N ILE A 82 6.44 6.06 -9.12
CA ILE A 82 5.87 7.05 -8.22
C ILE A 82 6.29 6.79 -6.76
N ALA A 83 6.34 5.53 -6.33
CA ALA A 83 7.06 5.09 -5.14
C ALA A 83 8.55 4.91 -5.52
N ARG A 84 9.48 5.62 -4.87
CA ARG A 84 10.91 5.50 -5.19
C ARG A 84 11.40 4.08 -4.88
N ASP A 85 11.90 3.37 -5.89
CA ASP A 85 12.68 2.12 -5.70
C ASP A 85 14.13 2.50 -5.41
N GLY A 86 14.51 2.53 -4.13
CA GLY A 86 15.90 2.73 -3.71
C GLY A 86 16.55 1.40 -3.32
N ASP A 87 17.37 0.83 -4.21
CA ASP A 87 18.27 -0.30 -3.90
C ASP A 87 19.65 0.18 -3.38
N ASP A 88 19.85 1.50 -3.23
CA ASP A 88 21.12 2.07 -2.78
C ASP A 88 21.33 1.85 -1.28
N PHE A 89 21.94 0.70 -0.97
CA PHE A 89 22.87 0.48 0.15
C PHE A 89 22.57 1.21 1.48
N GLY A 90 21.35 1.09 1.99
CA GLY A 90 21.00 1.51 3.35
C GLY A 90 20.33 2.88 3.47
N ALA A 91 19.57 3.31 2.45
CA ALA A 91 18.59 4.38 2.63
C ALA A 91 17.55 3.98 3.70
N THR A 92 17.48 4.76 4.78
CA THR A 92 16.47 4.61 5.83
C THR A 92 15.26 5.45 5.44
N THR A 93 14.20 4.83 4.95
CA THR A 93 12.89 5.52 4.84
C THR A 93 12.42 5.84 6.25
N LEU A 94 12.07 7.08 6.54
CA LEU A 94 11.55 7.50 7.85
C LEU A 94 10.07 7.93 7.81
N THR A 95 9.55 8.10 6.60
CA THR A 95 8.22 8.61 6.33
C THR A 95 7.23 7.48 6.08
N ASN A 96 5.99 7.66 6.53
CA ASN A 96 4.87 6.87 6.02
C ASN A 96 4.41 7.46 4.69
N GLN A 97 4.27 6.63 3.68
CA GLN A 97 3.69 7.03 2.40
C GLN A 97 2.27 6.51 2.30
N SER A 98 1.30 7.43 2.25
CA SER A 98 -0.09 7.09 1.98
C SER A 98 -0.40 7.41 0.53
N PHE A 99 -0.95 6.41 -0.11
CA PHE A 99 -1.21 6.41 -1.52
C PHE A 99 -2.70 6.60 -1.78
N SER A 100 -3.13 7.69 -2.44
CA SER A 100 -4.55 7.96 -2.71
C SER A 100 -5.14 8.43 -4.03
N GLY A 101 -6.37 7.96 -4.28
CA GLY A 101 -7.30 8.53 -5.25
C GLY A 101 -7.36 10.05 -5.24
N LYS A 102 -7.77 10.60 -6.38
CA LYS A 102 -7.89 12.06 -6.59
C LYS A 102 -8.70 12.72 -5.47
N LEU A 103 -8.14 13.76 -4.87
CA LEU A 103 -8.83 14.52 -3.83
C LEU A 103 -9.96 15.40 -4.42
N PRO A 104 -11.03 15.66 -3.65
CA PRO A 104 -12.05 16.63 -4.04
C PRO A 104 -11.42 17.99 -4.39
N GLY A 105 -11.75 18.52 -5.58
CA GLY A 105 -11.22 19.81 -6.04
C GLY A 105 -9.81 19.77 -6.63
N GLN A 106 -9.12 18.63 -6.64
CA GLN A 106 -7.81 18.49 -7.27
C GLN A 106 -7.89 18.80 -8.79
N ARG A 107 -7.11 19.78 -9.24
CA ARG A 107 -7.07 20.22 -10.66
C ARG A 107 -5.98 19.51 -11.45
N ALA A 108 -4.78 19.40 -10.86
CA ALA A 108 -3.66 18.72 -11.48
C ALA A 108 -3.81 17.19 -11.38
N PRO A 109 -3.32 16.41 -12.36
CA PRO A 109 -3.34 14.95 -12.32
C PRO A 109 -2.67 14.35 -11.07
N PHE A 110 -1.67 15.02 -10.51
CA PHE A 110 -0.94 14.56 -9.33
C PHE A 110 -0.85 15.66 -8.26
N LEU A 111 -1.01 15.29 -6.99
CA LEU A 111 -0.99 16.19 -5.84
C LEU A 111 -0.43 15.51 -4.60
N ALA A 112 0.56 16.13 -3.96
CA ALA A 112 1.14 15.72 -2.67
C ALA A 112 0.61 16.57 -1.53
N GLU A 113 0.30 15.94 -0.40
CA GLU A 113 0.21 16.61 0.89
C GLU A 113 1.30 16.02 1.78
N VAL A 114 2.24 16.87 2.20
CA VAL A 114 3.26 16.49 3.17
C VAL A 114 2.86 17.11 4.49
N SER A 115 2.64 16.26 5.49
CA SER A 115 2.31 16.69 6.84
C SER A 115 3.49 16.41 7.74
N PHE A 116 3.94 17.42 8.47
CA PHE A 116 5.03 17.27 9.42
C PHE A 116 4.52 16.71 10.76
N VAL A 117 5.34 15.88 11.38
CA VAL A 117 5.07 15.36 12.73
C VAL A 117 5.13 16.49 13.77
N SER A 118 4.39 16.33 14.87
CA SER A 118 4.33 17.36 15.91
C SER A 118 5.71 17.64 16.50
N ARG A 119 5.91 18.80 17.13
CA ARG A 119 7.19 19.14 17.79
C ARG A 119 7.60 18.06 18.81
N ASN A 120 6.65 17.53 19.56
CA ASN A 120 6.90 16.49 20.56
C ASN A 120 7.31 15.17 19.90
N ASP A 121 6.61 14.76 18.84
CA ASP A 121 6.97 13.53 18.11
C ASP A 121 8.35 13.65 17.46
N ARG A 122 8.69 14.83 16.91
CA ARG A 122 10.03 15.10 16.35
C ARG A 122 11.12 14.98 17.39
N TRP A 123 10.90 15.54 18.58
CA TRP A 123 11.83 15.44 19.69
C TRP A 123 12.11 13.97 20.02
N GLU A 124 11.07 13.17 20.21
CA GLU A 124 11.20 11.76 20.56
C GLU A 124 11.86 10.94 19.43
N ILE A 125 11.57 11.24 18.17
CA ILE A 125 12.23 10.61 17.02
C ILE A 125 13.74 10.92 17.05
N LEU A 126 14.13 12.20 17.14
CA LEU A 126 15.53 12.62 17.12
C LEU A 126 16.30 12.16 18.37
N ALA A 127 15.68 12.22 19.54
CA ALA A 127 16.23 11.62 20.76
C ALA A 127 16.43 10.11 20.60
N GLY A 128 15.51 9.42 19.91
CA GLY A 128 15.66 8.02 19.54
C GLY A 128 16.89 7.75 18.67
N PHE A 129 17.21 8.62 17.71
CA PHE A 129 18.43 8.52 16.90
C PHE A 129 19.69 8.64 17.77
N VAL A 130 19.78 9.68 18.62
CA VAL A 130 20.92 9.89 19.52
C VAL A 130 21.09 8.70 20.46
N ARG A 131 20.00 8.22 21.07
CA ARG A 131 20.01 7.07 21.98
C ARG A 131 20.45 5.77 21.30
N ASP A 132 19.95 5.48 20.10
CA ASP A 132 20.34 4.28 19.35
C ASP A 132 21.81 4.36 18.89
N CYS A 133 22.30 5.55 18.54
CA CYS A 133 23.73 5.79 18.25
C CYS A 133 24.62 5.57 19.47
N TYR A 134 24.19 6.07 20.63
CA TYR A 134 24.95 6.01 21.88
C TYR A 134 25.00 4.58 22.44
N ARG A 135 23.88 3.84 22.40
CA ARG A 135 23.77 2.50 22.99
C ARG A 135 24.29 1.38 22.10
N ASN A 136 24.31 1.56 20.77
CA ASN A 136 24.45 0.44 19.85
C ASN A 136 25.34 0.77 18.63
N ASP A 137 26.63 0.46 18.75
CA ASP A 137 27.61 0.62 17.68
C ASP A 137 27.22 -0.06 16.37
N SER A 138 26.45 -1.17 16.42
CA SER A 138 26.01 -1.86 15.20
C SER A 138 24.95 -1.08 14.40
N LYS A 139 24.20 -0.18 15.05
CA LYS A 139 23.18 0.68 14.41
C LYS A 139 23.73 2.04 14.01
N LYS A 140 24.83 2.46 14.62
CA LYS A 140 25.46 3.78 14.42
C LYS A 140 25.65 4.16 12.94
N PRO A 141 26.12 3.28 12.03
CA PRO A 141 26.26 3.63 10.61
C PRO A 141 24.93 3.95 9.90
N VAL A 142 23.84 3.29 10.30
CA VAL A 142 22.51 3.51 9.71
C VAL A 142 21.94 4.85 10.14
N MET A 143 22.13 5.19 11.41
CA MET A 143 21.66 6.45 11.99
C MET A 143 22.45 7.65 11.49
N ILE A 144 23.78 7.50 11.34
CA ILE A 144 24.64 8.52 10.73
C ILE A 144 24.15 8.87 9.32
N ARG A 145 23.91 7.85 8.49
CA ARG A 145 23.42 8.06 7.12
C ARG A 145 22.02 8.69 7.09
N ALA A 146 21.16 8.35 8.04
CA ALA A 146 19.83 8.92 8.14
C ALA A 146 19.90 10.43 8.48
N LEU A 147 20.69 10.82 9.48
CA LEU A 147 20.87 12.23 9.83
C LEU A 147 21.56 13.01 8.71
N ARG A 148 22.60 12.44 8.09
CA ARG A 148 23.23 13.03 6.88
C ARG A 148 22.19 13.25 5.79
N SER A 149 21.33 12.27 5.53
CA SER A 149 20.32 12.39 4.47
C SER A 149 19.24 13.43 4.80
N LEU A 150 18.93 13.67 6.08
CA LEU A 150 17.93 14.63 6.52
C LEU A 150 18.47 16.07 6.55
N PHE A 151 19.74 16.23 6.90
CA PHE A 151 20.36 17.52 7.22
C PHE A 151 21.65 17.77 6.43
N ASN A 152 21.76 17.24 5.21
CA ASN A 152 22.96 17.36 4.37
C ASN A 152 23.40 18.82 4.10
N ASP A 153 22.47 19.77 4.17
CA ASP A 153 22.73 21.19 4.00
C ASP A 153 23.39 21.86 5.21
N TRP A 154 23.45 21.18 6.38
CA TRP A 154 24.07 21.70 7.60
C TRP A 154 25.52 21.23 7.76
N PRO A 155 26.45 22.11 8.20
CA PRO A 155 27.88 21.78 8.32
C PRO A 155 28.19 20.55 9.19
N SER A 156 27.40 20.31 10.23
CA SER A 156 27.53 19.17 11.13
C SER A 156 27.00 17.85 10.54
N CYS A 157 26.39 17.90 9.36
CA CYS A 157 25.70 16.79 8.72
C CYS A 157 26.03 16.62 7.23
N THR A 158 27.10 17.25 6.73
CA THR A 158 27.49 17.21 5.31
C THR A 158 27.95 15.82 4.84
N ASP A 159 28.59 15.06 5.72
CA ASP A 159 29.12 13.73 5.45
C ASP A 159 29.04 12.82 6.68
N ASP A 160 29.38 11.54 6.50
CA ASP A 160 29.29 10.54 7.58
C ASP A 160 30.25 10.85 8.75
N GLU A 161 31.39 11.49 8.50
CA GLU A 161 32.39 11.83 9.53
C GLU A 161 31.93 13.05 10.36
N ALA A 162 31.32 14.04 9.72
CA ALA A 162 30.73 15.21 10.37
C ALA A 162 29.63 14.79 11.35
N VAL A 163 28.69 13.93 10.90
CA VAL A 163 27.62 13.42 11.77
C VAL A 163 28.19 12.53 12.88
N ALA A 164 29.21 11.72 12.58
CA ALA A 164 29.85 10.90 13.60
C ALA A 164 30.53 11.75 14.69
N SER A 165 31.14 12.86 14.30
CA SER A 165 31.75 13.84 15.21
C SER A 165 30.69 14.50 16.08
N LEU A 166 29.59 15.00 15.49
CA LEU A 166 28.46 15.58 16.22
C LEU A 166 27.91 14.61 17.28
N LEU A 167 27.70 13.35 16.89
CA LEU A 167 27.17 12.33 17.80
C LEU A 167 28.19 11.85 18.84
N ALA A 168 29.49 12.03 18.60
CA ALA A 168 30.55 11.68 19.55
C ALA A 168 30.69 12.72 20.68
N GLU A 169 30.17 13.93 20.48
CA GLU A 169 30.10 14.98 21.50
C GLU A 169 29.02 14.71 22.56
N ALA A 170 28.15 13.72 22.35
CA ALA A 170 27.08 13.38 23.28
C ALA A 170 27.64 12.94 24.64
N GLU A 171 27.27 13.65 25.71
CA GLU A 171 27.66 13.30 27.09
C GLU A 171 26.73 12.24 27.71
N ALA A 172 25.53 12.10 27.15
CA ALA A 172 24.50 11.16 27.60
C ALA A 172 23.70 10.58 26.42
N GLU A 173 22.97 9.50 26.69
CA GLU A 173 22.14 8.83 25.69
C GLU A 173 20.93 9.65 25.21
N ASP A 174 20.55 10.67 25.97
CA ASP A 174 19.44 11.59 25.74
C ASP A 174 19.92 13.04 25.75
N ASP A 175 21.17 13.27 25.31
CA ASP A 175 21.80 14.59 25.31
C ASP A 175 20.90 15.65 24.68
N VAL A 176 20.32 16.47 25.57
CA VAL A 176 19.31 17.48 25.25
C VAL A 176 19.89 18.53 24.31
N SER A 177 21.20 18.79 24.38
CA SER A 177 21.86 19.81 23.57
C SER A 177 21.90 19.39 22.10
N ILE A 178 22.33 18.15 21.83
CA ILE A 178 22.37 17.59 20.47
C ILE A 178 20.96 17.44 19.90
N VAL A 179 20.01 16.95 20.71
CA VAL A 179 18.61 16.83 20.26
C VAL A 179 18.02 18.21 19.96
N ALA A 180 18.30 19.23 20.77
CA ALA A 180 17.84 20.60 20.52
C ALA A 180 18.45 21.19 19.25
N GLU A 181 19.72 20.91 18.96
CA GLU A 181 20.38 21.33 17.72
C GLU A 181 19.73 20.67 16.49
N LEU A 182 19.53 19.35 16.51
CA LEU A 182 18.83 18.64 15.43
C LEU A 182 17.37 19.10 15.27
N MET A 183 16.70 19.48 16.37
CA MET A 183 15.36 20.05 16.34
C MET A 183 15.33 21.41 15.63
N GLN A 184 16.36 22.24 15.83
CA GLN A 184 16.47 23.52 15.14
C GLN A 184 16.63 23.32 13.64
N TYR A 185 17.47 22.36 13.21
CA TYR A 185 17.62 22.03 11.80
C TYR A 185 16.29 21.58 11.18
N GLY A 186 15.52 20.79 11.91
CA GLY A 186 14.17 20.38 11.51
C GLY A 186 13.17 21.55 11.43
N ASP A 187 13.21 22.50 12.37
CA ASP A 187 12.37 23.71 12.36
C ASP A 187 12.69 24.60 11.16
N ASP A 188 13.97 24.77 10.84
CA ASP A 188 14.48 25.53 9.70
C ASP A 188 14.04 24.90 8.37
N LEU A 189 14.16 23.57 8.23
CA LEU A 189 13.74 22.84 7.02
C LEU A 189 12.24 22.95 6.73
N MET A 190 11.43 23.01 7.78
CA MET A 190 9.97 23.15 7.66
C MET A 190 9.52 24.60 7.51
N GLU A 191 10.40 25.58 7.73
CA GLU A 191 10.07 27.01 7.76
C GLU A 191 8.87 27.31 8.69
N GLY A 192 8.73 26.56 9.79
CA GLY A 192 7.59 26.67 10.72
C GLY A 192 6.23 26.20 10.17
N LYS A 193 6.19 25.57 8.98
CA LYS A 193 4.95 25.03 8.39
C LYS A 193 4.57 23.70 9.05
N GLN A 194 3.26 23.45 9.16
CA GLN A 194 2.73 22.16 9.64
C GLN A 194 2.44 21.19 8.50
N SER A 195 2.21 21.71 7.29
CA SER A 195 2.06 20.93 6.07
C SER A 195 2.40 21.77 4.85
N VAL A 196 2.69 21.09 3.74
CA VAL A 196 2.89 21.68 2.42
C VAL A 196 2.16 20.87 1.36
N VAL A 197 1.65 21.55 0.34
CA VAL A 197 0.90 20.93 -0.76
C VAL A 197 1.62 21.20 -2.07
N PHE A 198 1.85 20.15 -2.85
CA PHE A 198 2.50 20.21 -4.16
C PHE A 198 1.56 19.67 -5.24
N SER A 199 1.68 20.18 -6.46
CA SER A 199 0.88 19.68 -7.58
C SER A 199 1.67 19.71 -8.88
N ALA A 200 1.47 18.71 -9.74
CA ALA A 200 2.18 18.61 -11.01
C ALA A 200 1.37 17.86 -12.09
N PRO A 201 1.66 18.12 -13.37
CA PRO A 201 1.05 17.42 -14.49
C PRO A 201 1.65 16.03 -14.75
N LYS A 202 2.89 15.78 -14.31
CA LYS A 202 3.58 14.48 -14.46
C LYS A 202 4.11 13.99 -13.11
N PRO A 203 4.28 12.67 -12.93
CA PRO A 203 4.91 12.13 -11.72
C PRO A 203 6.28 12.76 -11.53
N ALA A 204 7.19 12.65 -12.51
CA ALA A 204 8.58 13.13 -12.44
C ALA A 204 8.74 14.60 -11.97
N GLU A 205 7.80 15.48 -12.35
CA GLU A 205 7.83 16.89 -11.94
C GLU A 205 7.38 17.08 -10.48
N LEU A 206 6.39 16.30 -10.03
CA LEU A 206 6.02 16.25 -8.62
C LEU A 206 7.14 15.67 -7.77
N LEU A 207 7.80 14.67 -8.35
CA LEU A 207 8.91 13.93 -7.80
C LEU A 207 10.12 14.83 -7.51
N GLU A 208 10.39 15.82 -8.36
CA GLU A 208 11.40 16.86 -8.18
C GLU A 208 10.99 17.87 -7.09
N GLN A 209 9.74 18.35 -7.08
CA GLN A 209 9.25 19.28 -6.05
C GLN A 209 9.33 18.71 -4.63
N LEU A 210 9.20 17.39 -4.52
CA LEU A 210 9.24 16.66 -3.27
C LEU A 210 10.64 16.23 -2.87
N GLU A 211 11.67 16.54 -3.65
CA GLU A 211 13.05 16.16 -3.34
C GLU A 211 13.51 16.73 -1.99
N LEU A 212 13.04 17.92 -1.63
CA LEU A 212 13.28 18.59 -0.33
C LEU A 212 12.55 17.96 0.87
N TYR A 213 11.48 17.18 0.64
CA TYR A 213 10.55 16.74 1.71
C TYR A 213 10.24 15.23 1.68
N ASP A 214 10.92 14.52 0.80
CA ASP A 214 10.76 13.11 0.41
C ASP A 214 9.42 12.45 0.78
N CYS A 215 8.38 12.62 -0.06
CA CYS A 215 7.22 11.71 -0.19
C CYS A 215 6.29 12.05 -1.38
N ARG A 216 6.01 11.07 -2.25
CA ARG A 216 5.41 11.20 -3.60
C ARG A 216 3.94 10.71 -3.70
N PRO A 217 3.11 11.26 -4.62
CA PRO A 217 1.63 11.29 -4.48
C PRO A 217 0.85 10.61 -5.59
N LEU A 218 -0.50 10.59 -5.55
CA LEU A 218 -1.25 9.46 -6.12
C LEU A 218 -2.33 9.62 -7.18
N THR A 219 -2.64 8.41 -7.63
CA THR A 219 -3.45 7.87 -8.72
C THR A 219 -4.88 7.53 -8.29
N ASN A 220 -5.77 7.51 -9.28
CA ASN A 220 -7.18 7.17 -9.17
C ASN A 220 -7.46 5.72 -8.73
N ASP A 221 -8.04 5.58 -7.53
CA ASP A 221 -9.16 4.72 -7.15
C ASP A 221 -9.35 4.86 -5.62
N ASP A 222 -10.54 4.60 -5.06
CA ASP A 222 -10.83 4.67 -3.60
C ASP A 222 -10.21 3.52 -2.79
N ILE A 223 -8.99 3.15 -3.16
CA ILE A 223 -8.11 2.22 -2.46
C ILE A 223 -6.90 3.03 -2.03
N SER A 224 -6.48 2.90 -0.79
CA SER A 224 -5.23 3.50 -0.31
C SER A 224 -4.15 2.47 -0.18
N PHE A 225 -2.90 2.81 -0.51
CA PHE A 225 -1.75 2.02 -0.07
C PHE A 225 -1.02 2.75 1.05
N LEU A 226 -0.73 2.07 2.16
CA LEU A 226 0.10 2.62 3.22
C LEU A 226 1.43 1.88 3.21
N GLU A 227 2.52 2.56 2.88
CA GLU A 227 3.88 2.00 3.00
C GLU A 227 4.54 2.56 4.28
N PRO A 228 4.58 1.79 5.38
CA PRO A 228 5.36 2.17 6.55
C PRO A 228 6.86 1.97 6.28
N PRO A 229 7.75 2.75 6.92
CA PRO A 229 9.18 2.55 6.77
C PRO A 229 9.64 1.19 7.33
N ALA A 230 10.65 0.60 6.70
CA ALA A 230 11.27 -0.63 7.18
C ALA A 230 12.61 -0.31 7.87
N GLY A 231 12.78 -0.77 9.11
CA GLY A 231 14.03 -0.59 9.86
C GLY A 231 14.19 0.77 10.56
N ALA A 232 13.10 1.53 10.75
CA ALA A 232 13.15 2.78 11.49
C ALA A 232 13.48 2.58 12.99
N PRO A 233 13.99 3.63 13.68
CA PRO A 233 14.20 3.59 15.13
C PRO A 233 12.95 3.17 15.91
N HIS A 234 13.14 2.66 17.13
CA HIS A 234 12.05 2.06 17.93
C HIS A 234 10.80 2.94 18.03
N TYR A 235 10.99 4.23 18.34
CA TYR A 235 9.88 5.17 18.51
C TYR A 235 9.17 5.49 17.20
N THR A 236 9.91 5.69 16.10
CA THR A 236 9.34 5.83 14.76
C THR A 236 8.55 4.58 14.37
N ARG A 237 9.04 3.40 14.72
CA ARG A 237 8.34 2.13 14.50
C ARG A 237 7.05 2.05 15.30
N GLU A 238 7.04 2.44 16.58
CA GLU A 238 5.82 2.45 17.40
C GLU A 238 4.76 3.42 16.86
N LEU A 239 5.14 4.64 16.51
CA LEU A 239 4.23 5.61 15.88
C LEU A 239 3.64 5.08 14.57
N ASN A 240 4.46 4.38 13.78
CA ASN A 240 4.04 3.82 12.50
C ASN A 240 3.20 2.55 12.67
N ASP A 241 3.51 1.70 13.65
CA ASP A 241 2.71 0.52 13.99
C ASP A 241 1.33 0.93 14.52
N LEU A 242 1.23 2.03 15.27
CA LEU A 242 -0.05 2.59 15.71
C LEU A 242 -0.88 3.11 14.52
N ARG A 243 -0.27 3.86 13.60
CA ARG A 243 -0.97 4.31 12.37
C ARG A 243 -1.37 3.13 11.49
N TYR A 244 -0.49 2.15 11.33
CA TYR A 244 -0.77 0.91 10.62
C TYR A 244 -1.98 0.19 11.22
N LEU A 245 -2.03 0.02 12.54
CA LEU A 245 -3.14 -0.64 13.23
C LEU A 245 -4.46 0.13 13.14
N ARG A 246 -4.39 1.47 13.17
CA ARG A 246 -5.58 2.33 13.13
C ARG A 246 -6.14 2.47 11.72
N ASP A 247 -5.27 2.71 10.74
CA ASP A 247 -5.68 3.18 9.41
C ASP A 247 -5.74 2.04 8.37
N ALA A 248 -5.09 0.89 8.60
CA ALA A 248 -5.09 -0.22 7.66
C ALA A 248 -6.32 -1.13 7.83
N THR A 249 -7.06 -1.30 6.74
CA THR A 249 -8.15 -2.29 6.67
C THR A 249 -7.63 -3.70 6.36
N HIS A 250 -6.61 -3.77 5.51
CA HIS A 250 -5.96 -4.98 5.01
C HIS A 250 -4.44 -4.79 5.00
N ALA A 251 -3.68 -5.88 4.94
CA ALA A 251 -2.24 -5.83 4.72
C ALA A 251 -1.78 -6.77 3.61
N ILE A 252 -0.80 -6.29 2.85
CA ILE A 252 -0.03 -7.03 1.87
C ILE A 252 1.37 -7.18 2.46
N ILE A 253 1.79 -8.42 2.71
CA ILE A 253 3.09 -8.71 3.32
C ILE A 253 4.06 -9.06 2.20
N ALA A 254 5.02 -8.17 1.94
CA ALA A 254 6.08 -8.34 0.98
C ALA A 254 7.29 -9.05 1.58
N THR A 255 7.73 -10.12 0.93
CA THR A 255 8.97 -10.83 1.27
C THR A 255 9.66 -11.32 0.00
N THR A 256 10.96 -11.62 0.08
CA THR A 256 11.72 -12.14 -1.08
C THR A 256 11.79 -13.66 -1.04
N VAL A 257 11.95 -14.30 -2.20
CA VAL A 257 12.04 -15.77 -2.29
C VAL A 257 13.12 -16.36 -1.37
N GLY A 258 14.24 -15.65 -1.17
CA GLY A 258 15.33 -16.10 -0.31
C GLY A 258 15.09 -15.93 1.19
N ARG A 259 14.14 -15.07 1.59
CA ARG A 259 13.89 -14.72 3.01
C ARG A 259 12.52 -15.16 3.53
N ALA A 260 11.59 -15.50 2.65
CA ALA A 260 10.20 -15.81 2.99
C ALA A 260 10.02 -16.83 4.13
N ILE A 261 10.93 -17.80 4.25
CA ILE A 261 10.87 -18.88 5.24
C ILE A 261 11.39 -18.42 6.62
N GLN A 262 12.37 -17.51 6.65
CA GLN A 262 13.11 -17.15 7.85
C GLN A 262 12.79 -15.74 8.36
N ASP A 263 11.89 -15.01 7.72
CA ASP A 263 11.60 -13.62 8.08
C ASP A 263 10.61 -13.56 9.26
N PRO A 264 11.05 -13.24 10.49
CA PRO A 264 10.16 -13.13 11.64
C PRO A 264 9.15 -11.99 11.50
N ALA A 265 9.41 -10.99 10.66
CA ALA A 265 8.48 -9.89 10.41
C ALA A 265 7.20 -10.39 9.72
N VAL A 266 7.32 -11.38 8.82
CA VAL A 266 6.16 -11.98 8.14
C VAL A 266 5.19 -12.57 9.16
N TYR A 267 5.68 -13.37 10.11
CA TYR A 267 4.86 -13.99 11.14
C TYR A 267 4.24 -12.95 12.09
N SER A 268 4.99 -11.92 12.46
CA SER A 268 4.50 -10.82 13.30
C SER A 268 3.31 -10.11 12.65
N HIS A 269 3.44 -9.67 11.38
CA HIS A 269 2.36 -9.00 10.67
C HIS A 269 1.14 -9.89 10.43
N ILE A 270 1.34 -11.19 10.15
CA ILE A 270 0.24 -12.16 10.06
C ILE A 270 -0.54 -12.23 11.37
N ARG A 271 0.17 -12.33 12.51
CA ARG A 271 -0.47 -12.41 13.83
C ARG A 271 -1.27 -11.15 14.13
N THR A 272 -0.69 -9.98 13.88
CA THR A 272 -1.33 -8.68 14.16
C THR A 272 -2.62 -8.50 13.37
N MET A 273 -2.59 -8.68 12.05
CA MET A 273 -3.79 -8.46 11.22
C MET A 273 -4.90 -9.47 11.45
N ARG A 274 -4.56 -10.67 11.93
CA ARG A 274 -5.56 -11.68 12.29
C ARG A 274 -6.41 -11.30 13.49
N GLN A 275 -5.84 -10.55 14.43
CA GLN A 275 -6.61 -10.02 15.55
C GLN A 275 -7.69 -9.05 15.08
N LEU A 276 -7.53 -8.45 13.90
CA LEU A 276 -8.50 -7.54 13.29
C LEU A 276 -9.56 -8.26 12.44
N GLY A 277 -9.38 -9.56 12.15
CA GLY A 277 -10.35 -10.39 11.43
C GLY A 277 -9.74 -11.31 10.36
N THR A 278 -10.59 -12.15 9.77
CA THR A 278 -10.25 -13.03 8.65
C THR A 278 -10.28 -12.27 7.31
N ASN A 279 -9.65 -12.83 6.26
CA ASN A 279 -9.61 -12.27 4.89
C ASN A 279 -8.97 -10.87 4.76
N ARG A 280 -8.08 -10.49 5.67
CA ARG A 280 -7.40 -9.19 5.66
C ARG A 280 -5.96 -9.21 5.15
N LEU A 281 -5.48 -10.38 4.72
CA LEU A 281 -4.06 -10.63 4.50
C LEU A 281 -3.78 -11.23 3.12
N ILE A 282 -2.77 -10.69 2.45
CA ILE A 282 -2.16 -11.27 1.25
C ILE A 282 -0.65 -11.34 1.48
N ALA A 283 -0.04 -12.48 1.23
CA ALA A 283 1.42 -12.60 1.21
C ALA A 283 1.90 -12.50 -0.24
N ILE A 284 2.87 -11.64 -0.52
CA ILE A 284 3.51 -11.54 -1.83
C ILE A 284 4.98 -11.92 -1.72
N VAL A 285 5.43 -12.71 -2.69
CA VAL A 285 6.82 -13.12 -2.82
C VAL A 285 7.41 -12.38 -4.01
N THR A 286 8.25 -11.38 -3.73
CA THR A 286 8.84 -10.49 -4.72
C THR A 286 10.22 -11.00 -5.17
N GLN A 287 10.85 -10.26 -6.10
CA GLN A 287 12.17 -10.58 -6.67
C GLN A 287 12.27 -11.99 -7.28
N SER A 288 11.13 -12.54 -7.67
CA SER A 288 11.05 -13.86 -8.28
C SER A 288 11.75 -13.97 -9.64
N GLY A 289 12.07 -12.84 -10.28
CA GLY A 289 12.84 -12.75 -11.52
C GLY A 289 14.36 -12.52 -11.34
N MET A 290 14.81 -12.14 -10.14
CA MET A 290 16.21 -11.82 -9.78
C MET A 290 16.94 -13.01 -9.12
N LEU A 291 16.47 -14.23 -9.38
CA LEU A 291 16.97 -15.42 -8.70
C LEU A 291 18.41 -15.71 -9.12
N ASN A 292 19.38 -15.45 -8.23
CA ASN A 292 20.71 -16.02 -8.33
C ASN A 292 20.63 -17.56 -8.37
N ASP A 293 21.63 -18.18 -9.01
CA ASP A 293 21.84 -19.62 -9.26
C ASP A 293 21.96 -20.51 -8.01
N GLY A 294 21.38 -20.11 -6.88
CA GLY A 294 21.32 -20.89 -5.66
C GLY A 294 20.52 -22.20 -5.84
N PRO A 295 20.97 -23.30 -5.24
CA PRO A 295 20.34 -24.61 -5.39
C PRO A 295 18.93 -24.63 -4.76
N VAL A 296 17.94 -25.09 -5.52
CA VAL A 296 16.58 -25.34 -5.01
C VAL A 296 16.53 -26.72 -4.36
N GLN A 297 16.28 -26.79 -3.05
CA GLN A 297 16.12 -28.07 -2.35
C GLN A 297 14.69 -28.63 -2.51
N HIS A 298 14.43 -29.39 -3.58
CA HIS A 298 13.22 -30.24 -3.69
C HIS A 298 13.47 -31.55 -4.48
N ASN A 299 12.45 -32.40 -4.61
CA ASN A 299 12.44 -33.78 -5.14
C ASN A 299 13.31 -34.00 -6.41
N GLN A 300 13.86 -35.23 -6.57
CA GLN A 300 14.79 -35.61 -7.66
C GLN A 300 14.30 -35.24 -9.07
N ARG A 301 13.06 -35.59 -9.43
CA ARG A 301 12.57 -35.48 -10.82
C ARG A 301 12.51 -34.04 -11.38
N PRO A 302 11.98 -33.03 -10.65
CA PRO A 302 12.05 -31.64 -11.11
C PRO A 302 13.47 -31.07 -11.19
N LYS A 303 14.39 -31.52 -10.32
CA LYS A 303 15.80 -31.13 -10.39
C LYS A 303 16.48 -31.66 -11.64
N ASP A 304 16.17 -32.89 -12.04
CA ASP A 304 16.77 -33.51 -13.22
C ASP A 304 16.35 -32.79 -14.50
N ARG A 305 15.07 -32.38 -14.61
CA ARG A 305 14.59 -31.56 -15.74
C ARG A 305 15.20 -30.16 -15.76
N ALA A 306 15.32 -29.50 -14.60
CA ALA A 306 15.98 -28.19 -14.52
C ALA A 306 17.46 -28.27 -14.90
N ARG A 307 18.18 -29.30 -14.43
CA ARG A 307 19.57 -29.58 -14.81
C ARG A 307 19.71 -29.89 -16.30
N GLN A 308 18.78 -30.66 -16.87
CA GLN A 308 18.76 -30.96 -18.30
C GLN A 308 18.62 -29.68 -19.15
N LEU A 309 17.71 -28.79 -18.76
CA LEU A 309 17.53 -27.49 -19.43
C LEU A 309 18.75 -26.56 -19.25
N GLN A 310 19.40 -26.59 -18.08
CA GLN A 310 20.65 -25.85 -17.84
C GLN A 310 21.80 -26.35 -18.72
N ASN A 311 21.93 -27.68 -18.86
CA ASN A 311 22.95 -28.28 -19.72
C ASN A 311 22.68 -27.92 -21.19
N GLN A 312 21.42 -28.02 -21.64
CA GLN A 312 21.03 -27.59 -22.99
C GLN A 312 21.33 -26.10 -23.24
N LEU A 313 21.10 -25.23 -22.24
CA LEU A 313 21.47 -23.81 -22.34
C LEU A 313 22.97 -23.58 -22.44
N ALA A 314 23.76 -24.33 -21.68
CA ALA A 314 25.21 -24.27 -21.73
C ALA A 314 25.72 -24.70 -23.13
N ASP A 315 25.16 -25.79 -23.67
CA ASP A 315 25.52 -26.30 -24.99
C ASP A 315 25.21 -25.26 -26.08
N VAL A 316 24.00 -24.70 -26.09
CA VAL A 316 23.58 -23.69 -27.08
C VAL A 316 24.39 -22.40 -26.95
N ARG A 317 24.74 -21.95 -25.73
CA ARG A 317 25.62 -20.79 -25.52
C ARG A 317 27.03 -21.03 -26.03
N THR A 318 27.53 -22.25 -25.90
CA THR A 318 28.85 -22.63 -26.40
C THR A 318 28.85 -22.64 -27.93
N GLU A 319 27.78 -23.16 -28.54
CA GLU A 319 27.55 -23.10 -29.98
C GLU A 319 27.47 -21.65 -30.49
N GLN A 320 26.72 -20.77 -29.82
CA GLN A 320 26.67 -19.34 -30.19
C GLN A 320 28.02 -18.65 -30.09
N LYS A 321 28.78 -18.89 -29.02
CA LYS A 321 30.14 -18.32 -28.89
C LYS A 321 31.07 -18.79 -30.01
N SER A 322 30.93 -20.03 -30.46
CA SER A 322 31.69 -20.54 -31.60
C SER A 322 31.28 -19.85 -32.91
N LEU A 323 29.97 -19.69 -33.15
CA LEU A 323 29.44 -18.99 -34.32
C LEU A 323 29.81 -17.50 -34.33
N ASP A 324 29.82 -16.84 -33.18
CA ASP A 324 30.23 -15.43 -33.05
C ASP A 324 31.71 -15.24 -33.34
N LYS A 325 32.56 -16.16 -32.88
CA LYS A 325 33.98 -16.19 -33.22
C LYS A 325 34.20 -16.37 -34.73
N ASP A 326 33.47 -17.30 -35.34
CA ASP A 326 33.55 -17.52 -36.79
C ASP A 326 33.04 -16.31 -37.58
N LEU A 327 32.00 -15.62 -37.10
CA LEU A 327 31.47 -14.40 -37.72
C LEU A 327 32.50 -13.26 -37.75
N THR A 328 33.30 -13.11 -36.69
CA THR A 328 34.35 -12.06 -36.65
C THR A 328 35.49 -12.29 -37.64
N ALA A 329 35.63 -13.52 -38.15
CA ALA A 329 36.65 -13.89 -39.13
C ALA A 329 36.19 -13.70 -40.59
N VAL A 330 34.91 -13.44 -40.83
CA VAL A 330 34.33 -13.32 -42.18
C VAL A 330 34.18 -11.84 -42.57
N PRO A 331 34.71 -11.41 -43.73
CA PRO A 331 34.52 -10.04 -44.22
C PRO A 331 33.05 -9.73 -44.52
N GLU A 332 32.56 -8.61 -43.99
CA GLU A 332 31.29 -8.00 -44.41
C GLU A 332 31.49 -7.15 -45.68
N PRO A 333 30.63 -7.23 -46.72
CA PRO A 333 29.55 -8.19 -46.95
C PRO A 333 29.99 -9.35 -47.86
N SER A 334 29.79 -10.60 -47.42
CA SER A 334 30.02 -11.81 -48.22
C SER A 334 28.80 -12.76 -48.19
N PRO A 335 28.64 -13.63 -49.20
CA PRO A 335 27.62 -14.70 -49.18
C PRO A 335 27.77 -15.62 -47.96
N GLU A 336 29.01 -15.87 -47.54
CA GLU A 336 29.35 -16.64 -46.34
C GLU A 336 28.86 -15.94 -45.06
N TYR A 337 29.01 -14.62 -44.97
CA TYR A 337 28.48 -13.83 -43.86
C TYR A 337 26.95 -13.97 -43.72
N THR A 338 26.22 -13.90 -44.85
CA THR A 338 24.76 -14.03 -44.89
C THR A 338 24.28 -15.42 -44.45
N THR A 339 25.02 -16.45 -44.85
CA THR A 339 24.71 -17.85 -44.51
C THR A 339 24.97 -18.12 -43.02
N MET A 340 26.06 -17.57 -42.48
CA MET A 340 26.41 -17.68 -41.05
C MET A 340 25.44 -16.89 -40.15
N THR A 341 24.98 -15.70 -40.58
CA THR A 341 23.93 -14.97 -39.85
C THR A 341 22.59 -15.69 -39.85
N GLN A 342 22.22 -16.39 -40.93
CA GLN A 342 21.03 -17.25 -40.92
C GLN A 342 21.20 -18.44 -39.97
N ARG A 343 22.36 -19.11 -39.99
CA ARG A 343 22.68 -20.23 -39.10
C ARG A 343 22.67 -19.83 -37.62
N ARG A 344 23.06 -18.59 -37.29
CA ARG A 344 23.00 -18.03 -35.92
C ARG A 344 21.57 -17.88 -35.37
N ARG A 345 20.55 -17.73 -36.22
CA ARG A 345 19.17 -17.48 -35.78
C ARG A 345 18.53 -18.67 -35.06
N GLU A 346 18.81 -19.89 -35.49
CA GLU A 346 18.24 -21.10 -34.89
C GLU A 346 18.73 -21.39 -33.46
N PRO A 347 20.06 -21.39 -33.16
CA PRO A 347 20.54 -21.52 -31.78
C PRO A 347 20.09 -20.33 -30.92
N MET A 348 19.92 -19.13 -31.48
CA MET A 348 19.35 -18.00 -30.74
C MET A 348 17.89 -18.21 -30.34
N LYS A 349 17.07 -18.82 -31.20
CA LYS A 349 15.69 -19.20 -30.87
C LYS A 349 15.64 -20.32 -29.83
N LEU A 350 16.51 -21.33 -29.97
CA LEU A 350 16.60 -22.47 -29.04
C LEU A 350 17.08 -22.03 -27.66
N GLU A 351 18.11 -21.18 -27.58
CA GLU A 351 18.57 -20.62 -26.30
C GLU A 351 17.42 -19.87 -25.62
N ARG A 352 16.70 -19.05 -26.39
CA ARG A 352 15.57 -18.28 -25.88
C ARG A 352 14.47 -19.20 -25.34
N ALA A 353 14.06 -20.22 -26.09
CA ALA A 353 13.03 -21.16 -25.67
C ALA A 353 13.45 -21.96 -24.43
N ALA A 354 14.68 -22.47 -24.40
CA ALA A 354 15.22 -23.23 -23.27
C ALA A 354 15.37 -22.36 -22.02
N PHE A 355 15.87 -21.13 -22.16
CA PHE A 355 16.02 -20.18 -21.05
C PHE A 355 14.67 -19.85 -20.41
N VAL A 356 13.67 -19.67 -21.26
CA VAL A 356 12.28 -19.40 -20.88
C VAL A 356 11.66 -20.56 -20.11
N GLU A 357 11.80 -21.77 -20.61
CA GLU A 357 11.26 -22.96 -19.96
C GLU A 357 11.97 -23.26 -18.63
N GLU A 358 13.29 -23.10 -18.60
CA GLU A 358 14.13 -23.31 -17.43
C GLU A 358 13.78 -22.34 -16.29
N LYS A 359 13.66 -21.05 -16.63
CA LYS A 359 13.28 -19.99 -15.68
C LYS A 359 11.86 -20.21 -15.15
N ALA A 360 10.91 -20.59 -16.01
CA ALA A 360 9.54 -20.89 -15.61
C ALA A 360 9.46 -22.08 -14.64
N LEU A 361 10.25 -23.14 -14.90
CA LEU A 361 10.31 -24.32 -14.05
C LEU A 361 10.94 -23.98 -12.68
N ARG A 362 12.05 -23.23 -12.64
CA ARG A 362 12.65 -22.78 -11.37
C ARG A 362 11.67 -21.95 -10.55
N PHE A 363 10.96 -21.03 -11.20
CA PHE A 363 9.94 -20.19 -10.57
C PHE A 363 8.83 -21.04 -9.95
N HIS A 364 8.27 -21.98 -10.71
CA HIS A 364 7.22 -22.88 -10.22
C HIS A 364 7.66 -23.69 -9.00
N LEU A 365 8.89 -24.21 -9.01
CA LEU A 365 9.41 -25.02 -7.91
C LEU A 365 9.66 -24.21 -6.65
N ARG A 366 10.22 -23.00 -6.75
CA ARG A 366 10.42 -22.13 -5.58
C ARG A 366 9.10 -21.57 -5.04
N ARG A 367 8.14 -21.25 -5.91
CA ARG A 367 6.78 -20.87 -5.50
C ARG A 367 6.15 -21.97 -4.65
N LYS A 368 6.19 -23.21 -5.13
CA LYS A 368 5.66 -24.38 -4.41
C LYS A 368 6.39 -24.62 -3.08
N ALA A 369 7.68 -24.30 -3.00
CA ALA A 369 8.45 -24.33 -1.76
C ALA A 369 7.92 -23.31 -0.75
N VAL A 370 7.79 -22.04 -1.16
CA VAL A 370 7.33 -20.96 -0.28
C VAL A 370 5.87 -21.18 0.12
N GLU A 371 4.98 -21.56 -0.80
CA GLU A 371 3.60 -21.94 -0.49
C GLU A 371 3.52 -23.17 0.43
N GLY A 372 4.46 -24.10 0.30
CA GLY A 372 4.57 -25.30 1.12
C GLY A 372 5.02 -25.02 2.56
N GLU A 373 5.87 -24.02 2.77
CA GLU A 373 6.40 -23.63 4.08
C GLU A 373 5.48 -22.62 4.79
N LEU A 374 4.83 -21.72 4.04
CA LEU A 374 3.80 -20.81 4.58
C LEU A 374 2.50 -21.54 4.98
N LYS A 375 2.46 -22.88 4.90
CA LYS A 375 1.36 -23.77 5.34
C LYS A 375 0.94 -23.60 6.79
N ILE A 376 1.70 -22.88 7.61
CA ILE A 376 1.36 -22.62 9.01
C ILE A 376 0.01 -21.91 9.10
N ASN A 377 -0.46 -21.23 8.03
CA ASN A 377 -1.76 -20.56 7.98
C ASN A 377 -2.23 -20.27 6.53
N PRO A 378 -3.50 -20.51 6.15
CA PRO A 378 -3.97 -20.27 4.78
C PRO A 378 -4.11 -18.76 4.50
N VAL A 379 -2.98 -18.10 4.26
CA VAL A 379 -2.90 -16.75 3.71
C VAL A 379 -2.69 -16.91 2.21
N PRO A 380 -3.53 -16.29 1.37
CA PRO A 380 -3.30 -16.28 -0.07
C PRO A 380 -1.89 -15.77 -0.38
N THR A 381 -1.10 -16.60 -1.05
CA THR A 381 0.30 -16.30 -1.38
C THR A 381 0.44 -16.13 -2.88
N LEU A 382 1.02 -15.01 -3.31
CA LEU A 382 1.25 -14.70 -4.71
C LEU A 382 2.73 -14.42 -4.97
N SER A 383 3.37 -15.17 -5.86
CA SER A 383 4.72 -14.84 -6.34
C SER A 383 4.60 -13.85 -7.49
N ILE A 384 5.14 -12.63 -7.30
CA ILE A 384 5.01 -11.55 -8.29
C ILE A 384 6.37 -11.17 -8.90
N SER A 385 6.32 -10.57 -10.09
CA SER A 385 7.51 -10.05 -10.79
C SER A 385 7.29 -8.60 -11.21
N ASN A 386 7.81 -7.68 -10.39
CA ASN A 386 7.72 -6.23 -10.64
C ASN A 386 8.54 -5.83 -11.86
N GLY A 387 9.79 -6.32 -11.97
CA GLY A 387 10.67 -6.04 -13.12
C GLY A 387 10.11 -6.55 -14.45
N GLY A 388 9.46 -7.71 -14.45
CA GLY A 388 8.77 -8.25 -15.62
C GLY A 388 7.50 -7.45 -16.01
N HIS A 389 6.93 -6.69 -15.08
CA HIS A 389 5.73 -5.87 -15.31
C HIS A 389 6.05 -4.46 -15.81
N LYS A 390 7.19 -3.86 -15.42
CA LYS A 390 7.55 -2.47 -15.78
C LYS A 390 7.61 -2.23 -17.29
N LYS A 391 8.28 -3.10 -18.07
CA LYS A 391 8.44 -2.89 -19.53
C LYS A 391 7.12 -3.05 -20.32
N PRO A 392 6.32 -4.13 -20.13
CA PRO A 392 5.05 -4.27 -20.83
C PRO A 392 4.03 -3.17 -20.45
N ALA A 393 4.02 -2.73 -19.19
CA ALA A 393 3.14 -1.64 -18.74
C ALA A 393 3.48 -0.30 -19.41
N ALA A 394 4.75 -0.08 -19.76
CA ALA A 394 5.21 1.10 -20.51
C ALA A 394 5.01 0.99 -22.03
N GLY A 395 4.41 -0.10 -22.54
CA GLY A 395 4.25 -0.33 -23.98
C GLY A 395 5.54 -0.66 -24.73
N LEU A 396 6.64 -0.94 -24.01
CA LEU A 396 7.93 -1.27 -24.61
C LEU A 396 7.98 -2.73 -25.06
N PRO A 397 8.60 -3.03 -26.22
CA PRO A 397 8.73 -4.40 -26.68
C PRO A 397 9.61 -5.22 -25.72
N PRO A 398 9.27 -6.50 -25.46
CA PRO A 398 10.07 -7.35 -24.61
C PRO A 398 11.46 -7.53 -25.24
N THR A 399 12.51 -7.31 -24.43
CA THR A 399 13.90 -7.53 -24.86
C THR A 399 14.17 -9.03 -25.05
N VAL A 400 15.26 -9.36 -25.76
CA VAL A 400 15.65 -10.73 -26.11
C VAL A 400 15.68 -11.66 -24.88
N PHE A 401 15.95 -11.13 -23.69
CA PHE A 401 16.07 -11.86 -22.41
C PHE A 401 14.82 -11.86 -21.52
N ASP A 402 13.71 -11.21 -21.89
CA ASP A 402 12.52 -11.04 -21.01
C ASP A 402 11.56 -12.24 -20.99
N GLY A 403 11.95 -13.39 -21.54
CA GLY A 403 11.01 -14.45 -21.89
C GLY A 403 10.22 -15.06 -20.70
N LEU A 404 9.00 -15.53 -21.03
CA LEU A 404 7.85 -15.89 -20.19
C LEU A 404 7.20 -14.78 -19.33
N TYR A 405 7.89 -13.66 -19.08
CA TYR A 405 7.29 -12.45 -18.49
C TYR A 405 6.62 -11.53 -19.54
N SER A 406 6.56 -11.98 -20.79
CA SER A 406 6.02 -11.20 -21.91
C SER A 406 4.51 -10.99 -21.85
N SER A 407 3.76 -11.85 -21.12
CA SER A 407 2.33 -11.60 -20.87
C SER A 407 2.15 -10.96 -19.50
N LEU A 408 1.33 -9.91 -19.45
CA LEU A 408 0.98 -9.21 -18.20
C LEU A 408 0.46 -10.18 -17.12
N GLU A 409 -0.23 -11.27 -17.50
CA GLU A 409 -0.73 -12.29 -16.57
C GLU A 409 0.39 -13.14 -15.95
N GLY A 410 1.50 -13.38 -16.68
CA GLY A 410 2.64 -14.14 -16.18
C GLY A 410 3.39 -13.48 -15.02
N THR A 411 3.17 -12.19 -14.77
CA THR A 411 3.78 -11.46 -13.64
C THR A 411 3.02 -11.62 -12.33
N ASN A 412 1.80 -12.20 -12.35
CA ASN A 412 0.83 -12.26 -11.25
C ASN A 412 0.39 -10.89 -10.67
N ILE A 413 0.84 -9.76 -11.21
CA ILE A 413 0.34 -8.44 -10.83
C ILE A 413 -1.17 -8.31 -11.13
N PRO A 414 -1.71 -8.78 -12.28
CA PRO A 414 -3.15 -8.78 -12.50
C PRO A 414 -3.93 -9.65 -11.50
N ALA A 415 -3.35 -10.78 -11.09
CA ALA A 415 -3.95 -11.64 -10.07
C ALA A 415 -3.99 -10.93 -8.70
N LEU A 416 -2.91 -10.25 -8.32
CA LEU A 416 -2.86 -9.42 -7.12
C LEU A 416 -3.90 -8.30 -7.15
N ARG A 417 -4.03 -7.58 -8.28
CA ARG A 417 -5.08 -6.54 -8.45
C ARG A 417 -6.48 -7.11 -8.26
N ARG A 418 -6.81 -8.24 -8.92
CA ARG A 418 -8.11 -8.91 -8.77
C ARG A 418 -8.41 -9.26 -7.31
N GLN A 419 -7.40 -9.72 -6.57
CA GLN A 419 -7.54 -10.09 -5.18
C GLN A 419 -7.75 -8.87 -4.26
N ILE A 420 -6.97 -7.80 -4.47
CA ILE A 420 -7.17 -6.51 -3.78
C ILE A 420 -8.60 -6.00 -4.00
N THR A 421 -9.09 -6.04 -5.24
CA THR A 421 -10.47 -5.62 -5.55
C THR A 421 -11.50 -6.53 -4.88
N ALA A 422 -11.30 -7.85 -4.86
CA ALA A 422 -12.20 -8.78 -4.19
C ALA A 422 -12.30 -8.51 -2.67
N PHE A 423 -11.16 -8.31 -2.01
CA PHE A 423 -11.11 -7.97 -0.58
C PHE A 423 -11.77 -6.62 -0.29
N ALA A 424 -11.48 -5.61 -1.11
CA ALA A 424 -12.12 -4.30 -0.98
C ALA A 424 -13.64 -4.37 -1.13
N ASN A 425 -14.14 -5.18 -2.07
CA ASN A 425 -15.56 -5.40 -2.26
C ASN A 425 -16.19 -6.13 -1.06
N GLU A 426 -15.59 -7.22 -0.59
CA GLU A 426 -16.06 -7.98 0.58
C GLU A 426 -16.13 -7.10 1.83
N PHE A 427 -15.09 -6.32 2.10
CA PHE A 427 -15.06 -5.39 3.23
C PHE A 427 -16.18 -4.35 3.16
N ARG A 428 -16.38 -3.76 1.98
CA ARG A 428 -17.44 -2.76 1.76
C ARG A 428 -18.83 -3.35 1.95
N CYS A 429 -19.09 -4.54 1.41
CA CYS A 429 -20.37 -5.23 1.63
C CYS A 429 -20.60 -5.51 3.11
N ASN A 430 -19.60 -6.05 3.82
CA ASN A 430 -19.71 -6.34 5.25
C ASN A 430 -19.95 -5.07 6.09
N LYS A 431 -19.27 -3.96 5.77
CA LYS A 431 -19.47 -2.67 6.42
C LYS A 431 -20.85 -2.10 6.14
N MET A 432 -21.32 -2.18 4.91
CA MET A 432 -22.68 -1.75 4.55
C MET A 432 -23.73 -2.59 5.25
N GLN A 433 -23.53 -3.91 5.32
CA GLN A 433 -24.43 -4.81 6.05
C GLN A 433 -24.50 -4.42 7.52
N GLN A 434 -23.36 -4.22 8.18
CA GLN A 434 -23.31 -3.77 9.57
C GLN A 434 -24.04 -2.44 9.76
N LEU A 435 -23.84 -1.48 8.85
CA LEU A 435 -24.49 -0.18 8.89
C LEU A 435 -26.02 -0.31 8.78
N VAL A 436 -26.51 -1.05 7.79
CA VAL A 436 -27.93 -1.22 7.50
C VAL A 436 -28.66 -2.06 8.54
N ASP A 437 -28.04 -3.12 9.04
CA ASP A 437 -28.72 -4.08 9.94
C ASP A 437 -28.57 -3.74 11.42
N VAL A 438 -27.53 -3.00 11.80
CA VAL A 438 -27.19 -2.79 13.21
C VAL A 438 -27.12 -1.29 13.52
N THR A 439 -26.23 -0.56 12.85
CA THR A 439 -25.90 0.81 13.29
C THR A 439 -27.02 1.80 13.03
N ILE A 440 -27.65 1.79 11.85
CA ILE A 440 -28.77 2.67 11.52
C ILE A 440 -30.01 2.34 12.37
N PRO A 441 -30.42 1.07 12.54
CA PRO A 441 -31.51 0.73 13.47
C PRO A 441 -31.26 1.22 14.90
N ALA A 442 -30.05 1.04 15.44
CA ALA A 442 -29.70 1.53 16.77
C ALA A 442 -29.78 3.06 16.86
N LEU A 443 -29.39 3.80 15.80
CA LEU A 443 -29.59 5.24 15.71
C LEU A 443 -31.08 5.60 15.72
N PHE A 444 -31.92 4.88 14.98
CA PHE A 444 -33.37 5.13 14.96
C PHE A 444 -34.02 4.88 16.32
N ASP A 445 -33.54 3.89 17.07
CA ASP A 445 -34.06 3.60 18.40
C ASP A 445 -33.63 4.69 19.39
N ARG A 446 -32.39 5.17 19.32
CA ARG A 446 -31.91 6.31 20.12
C ARG A 446 -32.72 7.59 19.84
N LEU A 447 -32.96 7.90 18.56
CA LEU A 447 -33.77 9.05 18.16
C LEU A 447 -35.26 8.87 18.54
N GLY A 448 -35.77 7.63 18.48
CA GLY A 448 -37.12 7.30 18.88
C GLY A 448 -37.36 7.49 20.38
N VAL A 449 -36.38 7.10 21.22
CA VAL A 449 -36.43 7.36 22.66
C VAL A 449 -36.48 8.86 22.93
N PHE A 450 -35.63 9.65 22.27
CA PHE A 450 -35.65 11.11 22.42
C PHE A 450 -36.99 11.73 21.98
N ALA A 451 -37.56 11.26 20.87
CA ALA A 451 -38.84 11.74 20.36
C ALA A 451 -40.04 11.37 21.27
N SER A 452 -39.89 10.33 22.09
CA SER A 452 -40.95 9.81 22.97
C SER A 452 -40.78 10.19 24.43
N ASP A 453 -39.65 10.80 24.81
CA ASP A 453 -39.40 11.22 26.18
C ASP A 453 -40.31 12.40 26.53
N GLU A 454 -41.03 12.31 27.65
CA GLU A 454 -41.98 13.33 28.13
C GLU A 454 -41.45 14.12 29.36
N ALA A 455 -40.19 13.92 29.80
CA ALA A 455 -39.62 14.63 30.95
C ALA A 455 -38.67 15.78 30.52
N SER A 456 -38.51 16.94 31.19
CA SER A 456 -39.05 17.53 32.43
C SER A 456 -38.91 19.07 32.37
N HIS A 457 -39.85 19.78 33.00
CA HIS A 457 -40.04 21.24 33.14
C HIS A 457 -38.78 22.14 33.21
N ASP A 458 -38.53 22.91 32.15
CA ASP A 458 -37.84 24.21 32.18
C ASP A 458 -38.37 25.09 31.03
N GLU A 459 -39.20 26.09 31.38
CA GLU A 459 -40.13 26.81 30.47
C GLU A 459 -39.46 27.56 29.30
N ASP A 460 -38.17 27.90 29.38
CA ASP A 460 -37.48 28.69 28.36
C ASP A 460 -36.76 27.85 27.28
N THR A 461 -36.56 26.55 27.52
CA THR A 461 -35.96 25.59 26.56
C THR A 461 -37.01 24.76 25.81
N GLU A 462 -38.27 24.80 26.28
CA GLU A 462 -39.38 23.91 25.90
C GLU A 462 -39.84 24.06 24.44
N HIS A 463 -40.01 25.28 23.93
CA HIS A 463 -40.61 25.45 22.60
C HIS A 463 -39.73 24.95 21.45
N GLY A 464 -38.41 25.06 21.58
CA GLY A 464 -37.48 24.60 20.55
C GLY A 464 -37.38 23.08 20.49
N GLU A 465 -37.28 22.42 21.65
CA GLU A 465 -37.12 20.97 21.73
C GLU A 465 -38.42 20.22 21.46
N GLN A 466 -39.58 20.79 21.82
CA GLN A 466 -40.87 20.16 21.55
C GLN A 466 -41.20 20.12 20.06
N ASN A 467 -40.98 21.21 19.33
CA ASN A 467 -41.11 21.23 17.85
C ASN A 467 -40.15 20.20 17.21
N LEU A 468 -38.95 20.05 17.75
CA LEU A 468 -37.97 19.08 17.25
C LEU A 468 -38.42 17.63 17.49
N ARG A 469 -39.04 17.33 18.64
CA ARG A 469 -39.63 16.01 18.92
C ARG A 469 -40.75 15.70 17.93
N GLU A 470 -41.66 16.65 17.70
CA GLU A 470 -42.76 16.50 16.73
C GLU A 470 -42.25 16.26 15.30
N ASP A 471 -41.25 17.03 14.86
CA ASP A 471 -40.64 16.86 13.54
C ASP A 471 -39.93 15.51 13.38
N LEU A 472 -39.30 15.01 14.45
CA LEU A 472 -38.69 13.67 14.48
C LEU A 472 -39.74 12.55 14.41
N VAL A 473 -40.89 12.69 15.09
CA VAL A 473 -42.01 11.74 14.99
C VAL A 473 -42.48 11.63 13.53
N GLY A 474 -42.48 12.72 12.77
CA GLY A 474 -42.80 12.71 11.34
C GLY A 474 -41.69 12.16 10.44
N SER A 475 -40.42 12.35 10.81
CA SER A 475 -39.25 12.02 9.99
C SER A 475 -38.78 10.58 10.14
N LEU A 476 -38.83 10.01 11.35
CA LEU A 476 -38.40 8.64 11.64
C LEU A 476 -39.14 7.56 10.83
N PRO A 477 -40.47 7.62 10.62
CA PRO A 477 -41.17 6.66 9.76
C PRO A 477 -40.71 6.73 8.30
N LYS A 478 -40.40 7.92 7.78
CA LYS A 478 -39.88 8.09 6.41
C LYS A 478 -38.47 7.50 6.29
N ALA A 479 -37.62 7.74 7.28
CA ALA A 479 -36.29 7.15 7.37
C ALA A 479 -36.34 5.61 7.44
N ARG A 480 -37.20 5.05 8.30
CA ARG A 480 -37.39 3.59 8.39
C ARG A 480 -37.84 2.95 7.07
N ARG A 481 -38.78 3.57 6.35
CA ARG A 481 -39.19 3.08 5.01
C ARG A 481 -38.05 3.09 3.99
N THR A 482 -37.15 4.07 4.06
CA THR A 482 -35.98 4.14 3.17
C THR A 482 -35.00 3.00 3.49
N LEU A 483 -34.77 2.73 4.78
CA LEU A 483 -33.92 1.63 5.21
C LEU A 483 -34.52 0.26 4.82
N ASP A 484 -35.78 0.03 5.20
CA ASP A 484 -36.45 -1.27 5.03
C ASP A 484 -36.85 -1.59 3.59
N GLY A 485 -36.96 -0.56 2.73
CA GLY A 485 -37.27 -0.72 1.32
C GLY A 485 -36.02 -0.73 0.45
N PRO A 486 -35.69 0.39 -0.21
CA PRO A 486 -34.66 0.44 -1.25
C PRO A 486 -33.28 -0.01 -0.76
N MET A 487 -32.87 0.38 0.46
CA MET A 487 -31.52 0.03 0.96
C MET A 487 -31.37 -1.47 1.23
N ARG A 488 -32.29 -2.10 1.97
CA ARG A 488 -32.23 -3.54 2.23
C ARG A 488 -32.37 -4.39 0.96
N ASN A 489 -33.20 -3.95 0.01
CA ASN A 489 -33.33 -4.64 -1.29
C ASN A 489 -32.03 -4.58 -2.11
N ALA A 490 -31.41 -3.40 -2.20
CA ALA A 490 -30.14 -3.23 -2.90
C ALA A 490 -29.01 -4.05 -2.25
N LEU A 491 -28.98 -4.10 -0.91
CA LEU A 491 -28.01 -4.90 -0.16
C LEU A 491 -28.19 -6.41 -0.38
N ALA A 492 -29.44 -6.90 -0.38
CA ALA A 492 -29.73 -8.30 -0.67
C ALA A 492 -29.29 -8.69 -2.09
N ALA A 493 -29.55 -7.83 -3.08
CA ALA A 493 -29.11 -8.04 -4.46
C ALA A 493 -27.58 -8.14 -4.60
N LEU A 494 -26.81 -7.32 -3.84
CA LEU A 494 -25.35 -7.44 -3.78
C LEU A 494 -24.87 -8.75 -3.14
N GLY A 495 -25.61 -9.25 -2.13
CA GLY A 495 -25.33 -10.53 -1.48
C GLY A 495 -25.48 -11.73 -2.41
N ASP A 496 -26.54 -11.75 -3.22
CA ASP A 496 -26.82 -12.83 -4.19
C ASP A 496 -25.80 -12.86 -5.33
N GLU A 497 -25.33 -11.70 -5.81
CA GLU A 497 -24.25 -11.64 -6.81
C GLU A 497 -22.90 -12.09 -6.27
N SER A 498 -22.64 -11.87 -4.98
CA SER A 498 -21.37 -12.23 -4.33
C SER A 498 -21.25 -13.73 -4.02
N THR A 499 -22.38 -14.40 -3.78
CA THR A 499 -22.46 -15.85 -3.51
C THR A 499 -22.53 -16.68 -4.80
N SER A 500 -23.12 -16.15 -5.87
CA SER A 500 -23.19 -16.83 -7.18
C SER A 500 -21.83 -16.96 -7.90
N LYS A 501 -20.79 -16.24 -7.45
CA LYS A 501 -19.44 -16.23 -8.07
C LYS A 501 -18.32 -16.82 -7.20
N ARG A 502 -18.63 -17.44 -6.06
CA ARG A 502 -17.65 -18.16 -5.23
C ARG A 502 -17.39 -19.58 -5.72
#